data_AF-A0A956N6P6-F1
#
_entry.id   AF-A0A956N6P6-F1
#
_cell.length_a   1.000
_cell.length_b   1.000
_cell.length_c   1.000
_cell.angle_alpha   90.00
_cell.angle_beta   90.00
_cell.angle_gamma   90.00
#
_symmetry.space_group_name_H-M   'P 1'
#
loop_
_entity.id
_entity.type
_entity.pdbx_description
1 polymer ?
#
loop_
_entity_poly.entity_id
_entity_poly.type
_entity_poly.pdbx_seq_one_letter_code
_entity_poly.pdbx_strand_id
1 'polypeptide(L)' 'TDLQLESTSSLGPHYAETLRRWRSAFRARRADARELGYGESFLRLWDYYLAYCEAGFREDYVDDVQVRFRRPGAAT' A
#
# COMPACT_ATOMS: atom_id res chain seq x y z
N THR A 1 -21.89 22.89 -4.55
CA THR A 1 -21.06 21.67 -4.52
C THR A 1 -19.66 21.99 -4.02
N ASP A 2 -19.55 22.85 -2.98
CA ASP A 2 -18.26 23.38 -2.53
C ASP A 2 -17.67 22.50 -1.42
N LEU A 3 -16.42 22.06 -1.60
CA LEU A 3 -15.63 21.29 -0.63
C LEU A 3 -14.30 22.01 -0.47
N GLN A 4 -13.97 22.36 0.77
CA GLN A 4 -12.73 23.05 1.10
C GLN A 4 -11.74 22.05 1.69
N LEU A 5 -10.52 22.03 1.15
CA LEU A 5 -9.43 21.25 1.70
C LEU A 5 -9.15 21.72 3.13
N GLU A 6 -9.18 20.80 4.08
CA GLU A 6 -8.91 21.07 5.49
C GLU A 6 -7.51 20.59 5.88
N SER A 7 -7.12 19.38 5.46
CA SER A 7 -5.80 18.84 5.75
C SER A 7 -5.40 17.73 4.78
N THR A 8 -4.09 17.52 4.67
CA THR A 8 -3.47 16.37 3.99
C THR A 8 -2.51 15.68 4.95
N SER A 9 -2.37 14.37 4.85
CA SER A 9 -1.42 13.59 5.64
C SER A 9 -0.81 12.50 4.75
N SER A 10 0.52 12.51 4.64
CA SER A 10 1.28 11.48 3.93
C SER A 10 1.32 10.20 4.75
N LEU A 11 1.12 9.07 4.08
CA LEU A 11 1.15 7.72 4.64
C LEU A 11 2.23 6.85 4.01
N GLY A 12 3.05 7.36 3.09
CA GLY A 12 4.07 6.62 2.36
C GLY A 12 4.97 5.74 3.24
N PRO A 13 5.57 6.27 4.34
CA PRO A 13 6.37 5.46 5.26
C PRO A 13 5.58 4.32 5.91
N HIS A 14 4.29 4.54 6.21
CA HIS A 14 3.41 3.51 6.75
C HIS A 14 3.09 2.44 5.70
N TYR A 15 2.94 2.85 4.44
CA TYR A 15 2.67 1.92 3.34
C TYR A 15 3.89 1.07 2.99
N ALA A 16 5.10 1.65 3.03
CA ALA A 16 6.35 0.89 2.92
C ALA A 16 6.45 -0.22 3.98
N GLU A 17 6.14 0.09 5.24
CA GLU A 17 6.11 -0.92 6.31
C GLU A 17 5.03 -1.99 6.09
N THR A 18 3.87 -1.58 5.56
CA THR A 18 2.78 -2.50 5.22
C THR A 18 3.21 -3.50 4.15
N LEU A 19 3.82 -3.02 3.07
CA LEU A 19 4.34 -3.87 1.99
C LEU A 19 5.44 -4.84 2.47
N ARG A 20 6.33 -4.38 3.35
CA ARG A 20 7.34 -5.24 3.99
C ARG A 20 6.70 -6.38 4.77
N ARG A 21 5.65 -6.09 5.56
CA ARG A 21 4.91 -7.10 6.33
C ARG A 21 4.18 -8.08 5.42
N TRP A 22 3.52 -7.59 4.38
CA TRP A 22 2.84 -8.43 3.39
C TRP A 22 3.82 -9.35 2.67
N ARG A 23 4.98 -8.84 2.25
CA ARG A 23 6.02 -9.65 1.61
C ARG A 23 6.52 -10.75 2.54
N SER A 24 6.76 -10.41 3.81
CA SER A 24 7.19 -11.38 4.82
C SER A 24 6.14 -12.48 5.04
N ALA A 25 4.87 -12.09 5.16
CA ALA A 25 3.76 -13.02 5.31
C ALA A 25 3.56 -13.90 4.06
N PHE A 26 3.69 -13.34 2.86
CA PHE A 26 3.61 -14.05 1.60
C PHE A 26 4.73 -15.10 1.47
N ARG A 27 5.97 -14.74 1.79
CA ARG A 27 7.10 -15.68 1.80
C ARG A 27 6.89 -16.82 2.77
N ALA A 28 6.39 -16.54 3.97
CA ALA A 28 6.10 -17.56 4.98
C ALA A 28 4.99 -18.53 4.54
N ARG A 29 4.01 -18.05 3.75
CA ARG A 29 2.87 -18.82 3.25
C ARG A 29 2.98 -19.18 1.76
N ARG A 30 4.21 -19.23 1.23
CA ARG A 30 4.45 -19.51 -0.19
C ARG A 30 3.98 -20.91 -0.59
N ALA A 31 4.03 -21.87 0.34
CA ALA A 31 3.50 -23.23 0.13
C ALA A 31 1.98 -23.20 -0.07
N ASP A 32 1.25 -22.52 0.81
CA ASP A 32 -0.20 -22.35 0.72
C ASP A 32 -0.61 -21.75 -0.64
N ALA A 33 0.14 -20.74 -1.13
CA ALA A 33 -0.10 -20.16 -2.44
C ALA A 33 0.12 -21.17 -3.59
N ARG A 34 1.06 -22.11 -3.47
CA ARG A 34 1.20 -23.21 -4.45
C ARG A 34 0.02 -24.16 -4.43
N GLU A 35 -0.49 -24.49 -3.24
CA GLU A 35 -1.65 -25.37 -3.06
C GLU A 35 -2.93 -24.77 -3.67
N LEU A 36 -3.03 -23.44 -3.69
CA LEU A 36 -4.10 -22.71 -4.40
C LEU A 36 -3.95 -22.74 -5.94
N GLY A 37 -2.91 -23.37 -6.48
CA GLY A 37 -2.68 -23.51 -7.91
C GLY A 37 -1.79 -22.41 -8.53
N TYR A 38 -1.20 -21.52 -7.73
CA TYR A 38 -0.29 -20.51 -8.26
C TYR A 38 1.09 -21.09 -8.57
N GLY A 39 1.47 -21.05 -9.85
CA GLY A 39 2.78 -21.53 -10.31
C GLY A 39 3.96 -20.62 -9.91
N GLU A 40 5.18 -21.15 -10.05
CA GLU A 40 6.41 -20.44 -9.64
C GLU A 40 6.57 -19.05 -10.26
N SER A 41 6.16 -18.86 -11.51
CA SER A 41 6.27 -17.55 -12.17
C SER A 41 5.41 -16.49 -11.49
N PHE A 42 4.20 -16.84 -11.04
CA PHE A 42 3.36 -15.94 -10.26
C PHE A 42 4.00 -15.64 -8.90
N LEU A 43 4.52 -16.66 -8.22
CA LEU A 43 5.10 -16.47 -6.89
C LEU A 43 6.34 -15.56 -6.92
N ARG A 44 7.18 -15.67 -7.96
CA ARG A 44 8.32 -14.76 -8.15
C ARG A 44 7.84 -13.35 -8.49
N LEU A 45 6.84 -13.22 -9.37
CA LEU A 45 6.28 -11.92 -9.73
C LEU A 45 5.70 -11.21 -8.51
N TRP A 46 4.97 -11.93 -7.66
CA TRP A 46 4.34 -11.34 -6.48
C TRP A 46 5.35 -10.93 -5.41
N ASP A 47 6.40 -11.72 -5.18
CA ASP A 47 7.50 -11.31 -4.29
C ASP A 47 8.23 -10.07 -4.83
N TYR A 48 8.47 -10.01 -6.14
CA TYR A 48 9.07 -8.85 -6.80
C TYR A 48 8.18 -7.62 -6.69
N TYR A 49 6.89 -7.75 -6.98
CA TYR A 49 5.92 -6.65 -6.90
C TYR A 49 5.90 -6.01 -5.52
N LEU A 50 5.78 -6.81 -4.46
CA LEU A 50 5.77 -6.30 -3.09
C LEU A 50 7.09 -5.61 -2.73
N ALA A 51 8.22 -6.14 -3.18
CA ALA A 51 9.55 -5.54 -2.97
C ALA A 51 9.72 -4.21 -3.71
N TYR A 52 9.32 -4.19 -4.98
CA TYR A 52 9.45 -3.03 -5.86
C TYR A 52 8.58 -1.88 -5.36
N CYS A 53 7.33 -2.17 -4.97
CA CYS A 53 6.47 -1.16 -4.36
C CYS A 53 7.03 -0.69 -3.01
N GLU A 54 7.52 -1.59 -2.14
CA GLU A 54 8.13 -1.21 -0.86
C GLU A 54 9.28 -0.21 -1.07
N ALA A 55 10.14 -0.46 -2.08
CA ALA A 55 11.20 0.46 -2.44
C ALA A 55 10.64 1.80 -2.97
N GLY A 56 9.63 1.77 -3.84
CA GLY A 56 9.00 2.99 -4.35
C GLY A 56 8.47 3.92 -3.24
N PHE A 57 7.85 3.36 -2.20
CA PHE A 57 7.39 4.14 -1.04
C PHE A 57 8.52 4.55 -0.09
N ARG A 58 9.61 3.77 0.03
CA ARG A 58 10.76 4.13 0.88
C ARG A 58 11.63 5.23 0.29
N GLU A 59 11.73 5.27 -1.04
CA GLU A 59 12.54 6.27 -1.76
C GLU A 59 11.73 7.53 -2.10
N ASP A 60 10.56 7.72 -1.45
CA ASP A 60 9.63 8.83 -1.67
C ASP A 60 9.25 9.02 -3.17
N TYR A 61 9.35 7.96 -3.97
CA TYR A 61 9.01 7.98 -5.39
C TYR A 61 7.50 7.98 -5.63
N VAL A 62 6.75 7.37 -4.71
CA VAL A 62 5.28 7.38 -4.65
C VAL A 62 4.82 7.59 -3.21
N ASP A 63 3.61 8.10 -3.04
CA ASP A 63 3.01 8.35 -1.73
C ASP A 63 1.51 7.99 -1.71
N ASP A 64 1.03 7.66 -0.52
CA ASP A 64 -0.39 7.46 -0.21
C ASP A 64 -0.83 8.62 0.68
N VAL A 65 -1.84 9.38 0.27
CA VAL A 65 -2.22 10.61 0.99
C VAL A 65 -3.65 10.51 1.49
N GLN A 66 -3.83 10.73 2.80
CA GLN A 66 -5.15 10.96 3.37
C GLN A 66 -5.50 12.45 3.22
N VAL A 67 -6.58 12.74 2.51
CA VAL A 67 -7.05 14.11 2.27
C VAL A 67 -8.38 14.31 2.97
N ARG A 68 -8.46 15.33 3.83
CA ARG A 68 -9.68 15.72 4.53
C ARG A 68 -10.27 16.98 3.91
N PHE A 69 -11.55 16.91 3.59
CA PHE A 69 -12.33 18.03 3.09
C PHE A 69 -13.46 18.37 4.05
N ARG A 70 -13.77 19.66 4.20
CA ARG A 70 -14.98 20.14 4.87
C ARG A 70 -15.93 20.80 3.89
N ARG A 71 -17.23 20.63 4.11
CA ARG A 71 -18.26 21.38 3.40
C ARG A 71 -18.55 22.68 4.14
N PRO A 72 -18.45 23.85 3.51
CA PRO A 72 -18.84 25.11 4.14
C PRO A 72 -20.32 25.08 4.54
N GLY A 73 -20.63 25.47 5.78
CA GLY A 73 -22.00 25.57 6.30
C GLY A 73 -22.64 24.26 6.78
N ALA A 74 -21.94 23.13 6.74
CA ALA A 74 -22.34 21.95 7.51
C ALA A 74 -22.02 22.21 8.99
N ALA A 75 -23.04 22.25 9.85
CA ALA A 75 -22.84 22.40 11.30
C ALA A 75 -21.97 21.27 11.84
N THR A 76 -21.09 21.61 12.80
CA THR A 76 -20.15 20.70 13.46
C THR A 76 -20.86 19.66 14.31
#